data_AF-A0A966H1N2-F1
#
_entry.id   AF-A0A966H1N2-F1
#
_cell.length_a   1.000
_cell.length_b   1.000
_cell.length_c   1.000
_cell.angle_alpha   90.00
_cell.angle_beta   90.00
_cell.angle_gamma   90.00
#
_symmetry.space_group_name_H-M   'P 1'
#
loop_
_entity.id
_entity.type
_entity.pdbx_description
1 polymer ?
#
loop_
_entity_poly.entity_id
_entity_poly.type
_entity_poly.pdbx_seq_one_letter_code
_entity_poly.pdbx_strand_id
1 'polypeptide(L)'
;MNWIKGSLLIAFIAICAAFSFKRVYVGLPTSGQITMDMIRAELGVPSQANFSLVAARNGVYAPLNPYSPTLPPATGQVKLSDWYGYCHTCTTIYTHTVYIADYHVGNQGFVSASAACTGNRDYPQTVYSSSSTLSAGATLFTLSSGVYYPFTVSDTDQWIWSNTGTKPIQMNGSNTISTVGACGYTVNWSFEDNPPSSGRTLLIYKNGSLVVNTSNTDSGSFSCDPGDTIRVLLSVSLFEGYANAVTITGGYTFSSSNSSDTDIDTGTITPSGGTVNILVTINN
;
A
#
# COMPACT_ATOMS: atom_id res chain seq x y z
N MET A 1 65.84 -21.55 -24.72
CA MET A 1 64.43 -21.12 -24.79
C MET A 1 63.54 -22.28 -24.38
N ASN A 2 62.94 -22.29 -23.17
CA ASN A 2 61.77 -23.13 -22.79
C ASN A 2 61.48 -23.07 -21.27
N TRP A 3 61.11 -21.92 -20.71
CA TRP A 3 60.78 -21.81 -19.28
C TRP A 3 59.62 -20.85 -18.93
N ILE A 4 58.67 -20.58 -19.84
CA ILE A 4 57.58 -19.59 -19.58
C ILE A 4 56.15 -20.15 -19.77
N LYS A 5 55.95 -21.43 -20.09
CA LYS A 5 54.58 -21.95 -20.36
C LYS A 5 53.83 -22.54 -19.15
N GLY A 6 54.44 -22.66 -17.97
CA GLY A 6 53.84 -23.33 -16.81
C GLY A 6 52.98 -22.44 -15.88
N SER A 7 53.26 -21.14 -15.81
CA SER A 7 52.71 -20.28 -14.75
C SER A 7 51.40 -19.57 -15.11
N LEU A 8 51.03 -19.52 -16.39
CA LEU A 8 49.81 -18.83 -16.82
C LEU A 8 48.54 -19.70 -16.66
N LEU A 9 48.68 -21.02 -16.64
CA LEU A 9 47.55 -21.95 -16.54
C LEU A 9 47.04 -22.10 -15.09
N ILE A 10 47.89 -21.89 -14.09
CA ILE A 10 47.51 -21.95 -12.68
C ILE A 10 46.73 -20.68 -12.27
N ALA A 11 47.02 -19.54 -12.89
CA ALA A 11 46.30 -18.28 -12.62
C ALA A 11 44.84 -18.30 -13.13
N PHE A 12 44.54 -19.03 -14.20
CA PHE A 12 43.17 -19.12 -14.73
C PHE A 12 42.26 -20.06 -13.91
N ILE A 13 42.81 -21.12 -13.31
CA ILE A 13 42.03 -22.04 -12.46
C ILE A 13 41.71 -21.40 -11.10
N ALA A 14 42.57 -20.51 -10.59
CA ALA A 14 42.36 -19.82 -9.32
C ALA A 14 41.29 -18.71 -9.38
N ILE A 15 40.98 -18.16 -10.56
CA ILE A 15 39.99 -17.07 -10.70
C ILE A 15 38.54 -17.62 -10.77
N CYS A 16 38.34 -18.87 -11.18
CA CYS A 16 37.00 -19.49 -11.19
C CYS A 16 36.47 -19.87 -9.80
N ALA A 17 37.32 -19.95 -8.77
CA ALA A 17 36.91 -20.28 -7.40
C ALA A 17 36.50 -19.05 -6.56
N ALA A 18 36.74 -17.82 -7.04
CA ALA A 18 36.54 -16.59 -6.27
C ALA A 18 35.34 -15.74 -6.71
N PHE A 19 34.68 -16.08 -7.83
CA PHE A 19 33.37 -15.50 -8.16
C PHE A 19 32.27 -16.26 -7.42
N SER A 20 32.26 -16.12 -6.09
CA SER A 20 31.00 -16.18 -5.36
C SER A 20 30.19 -14.98 -5.84
N PHE A 21 29.40 -15.19 -6.90
CA PHE A 21 28.28 -14.30 -7.19
C PHE A 21 27.48 -14.28 -5.90
N LYS A 22 27.67 -13.23 -5.12
CA LYS A 22 26.77 -12.85 -4.04
C LYS A 22 25.46 -12.53 -4.76
N ARG A 23 24.69 -13.57 -5.06
CA ARG A 23 23.30 -13.44 -5.51
C ARG A 23 22.69 -12.50 -4.50
N VAL A 24 22.13 -11.41 -4.99
CA VAL A 24 21.13 -10.68 -4.22
C VAL A 24 20.02 -11.71 -4.06
N TYR A 25 20.04 -12.41 -2.92
CA TYR A 25 19.08 -13.48 -2.61
C TYR A 25 17.75 -12.80 -2.37
N VAL A 26 16.99 -12.67 -3.44
CA VAL A 26 15.54 -12.60 -3.39
C VAL A 26 15.13 -14.04 -3.09
N GLY A 27 14.31 -14.26 -2.05
CA GLY A 27 13.88 -15.60 -1.65
C GLY A 27 13.27 -16.40 -2.80
N LEU A 28 12.81 -17.61 -2.51
CA LEU A 28 12.17 -18.47 -3.50
C LEU A 28 11.06 -17.73 -4.25
N PRO A 29 10.86 -18.01 -5.55
CA PRO A 29 9.86 -17.32 -6.36
C PRO A 29 8.50 -17.36 -5.66
N THR A 30 7.64 -16.38 -5.92
CA THR A 30 6.27 -16.37 -5.35
C THR A 30 5.25 -16.99 -6.30
N SER A 31 5.63 -17.22 -7.57
CA SER A 31 4.81 -17.87 -8.60
C SER A 31 5.71 -18.49 -9.68
N GLY A 32 5.12 -19.22 -10.64
CA GLY A 32 5.86 -19.83 -11.75
C GLY A 32 6.32 -21.25 -11.44
N GLN A 33 7.53 -21.63 -11.88
CA GLN A 33 8.09 -22.95 -11.63
C GLN A 33 9.07 -22.88 -10.44
N ILE A 34 8.79 -23.65 -9.39
CA ILE A 34 9.75 -23.94 -8.31
C ILE A 34 10.30 -25.35 -8.46
N THR A 35 11.58 -25.53 -8.12
CA THR A 35 12.27 -26.82 -8.21
C THR A 35 12.94 -27.18 -6.89
N MET A 36 13.25 -28.46 -6.70
CA MET A 36 13.98 -28.94 -5.51
C MET A 36 15.36 -28.27 -5.38
N ASP A 37 16.02 -27.99 -6.51
CA ASP A 37 17.35 -27.37 -6.53
C ASP A 37 17.30 -25.93 -6.04
N MET A 38 16.21 -25.20 -6.31
CA MET A 38 16.02 -23.84 -5.79
C MET A 38 15.89 -23.86 -4.27
N ILE A 39 15.11 -24.77 -3.71
CA ILE A 39 14.95 -24.90 -2.24
C ILE A 39 16.26 -25.32 -1.60
N ARG A 40 17.02 -26.24 -2.21
CA ARG A 40 18.37 -26.59 -1.75
C ARG A 40 19.28 -25.36 -1.72
N ALA A 41 19.32 -24.61 -2.82
CA ALA A 41 20.16 -23.42 -2.92
C ALA A 41 19.76 -22.35 -1.90
N GLU A 42 18.47 -22.18 -1.62
CA GLU A 42 17.95 -21.26 -0.60
C GLU A 42 18.39 -21.66 0.81
N LEU A 43 18.39 -22.96 1.12
CA LEU A 43 18.82 -23.51 2.40
C LEU A 43 20.34 -23.75 2.49
N GLY A 44 21.11 -23.35 1.47
CA GLY A 44 22.56 -23.57 1.43
C GLY A 44 22.99 -25.04 1.31
N VAL A 45 22.10 -25.92 0.83
CA VAL A 45 22.35 -27.36 0.68
C VAL A 45 23.04 -27.66 -0.65
N PRO A 46 24.17 -28.40 -0.67
CA PRO A 46 24.83 -28.81 -1.90
C PRO A 46 23.92 -29.62 -2.82
N SER A 47 24.03 -29.40 -4.14
CA SER A 47 23.16 -30.04 -5.13
C SER A 47 23.24 -31.57 -5.17
N GLN A 48 24.35 -32.16 -4.71
CA GLN A 48 24.57 -33.62 -4.67
C GLN A 48 24.12 -34.29 -3.36
N ALA A 49 23.72 -33.51 -2.35
CA ALA A 49 23.30 -34.07 -1.07
C ALA A 49 21.89 -34.69 -1.16
N ASN A 50 21.66 -35.75 -0.38
CA ASN A 50 20.33 -36.33 -0.22
C ASN A 50 19.36 -35.27 0.30
N PHE A 51 18.32 -34.96 -0.47
CA PHE A 51 17.40 -33.87 -0.18
C PHE A 51 15.94 -34.33 -0.21
N SER A 52 15.17 -33.98 0.81
CA SER A 52 13.72 -34.17 0.82
C SER A 52 13.01 -32.96 1.42
N LEU A 53 11.82 -32.65 0.91
CA LEU A 53 11.01 -31.51 1.39
C LEU A 53 10.62 -31.66 2.86
N VAL A 54 10.32 -32.89 3.29
CA VAL A 54 9.95 -33.19 4.67
C VAL A 54 11.13 -32.93 5.62
N ALA A 55 12.33 -33.38 5.27
CA ALA A 55 13.53 -33.12 6.07
C ALA A 55 13.88 -31.61 6.08
N ALA A 56 13.74 -30.94 4.94
CA ALA A 56 13.96 -29.50 4.84
C ALA A 56 13.01 -28.69 5.72
N ARG A 57 11.70 -29.00 5.69
CA ARG A 57 10.70 -28.36 6.57
C ARG A 57 11.03 -28.60 8.03
N ASN A 58 11.43 -29.81 8.38
CA ASN A 58 11.77 -30.17 9.76
C ASN A 58 13.11 -29.56 10.23
N GLY A 59 13.78 -28.76 9.39
CA GLY A 59 15.02 -28.06 9.74
C GLY A 59 16.27 -28.95 9.74
N VAL A 60 16.22 -30.13 9.10
CA VAL A 60 17.34 -31.09 9.10
C VAL A 60 18.60 -30.53 8.41
N TYR A 61 18.42 -29.75 7.34
CA TYR A 61 19.53 -29.17 6.59
C TYR A 61 19.96 -27.80 7.12
N ALA A 62 18.99 -26.97 7.49
CA ALA A 62 19.17 -25.70 8.15
C ALA A 62 17.90 -25.37 8.94
N PRO A 63 17.99 -24.73 10.13
CA PRO A 63 16.82 -24.23 10.83
C PRO A 63 16.01 -23.30 9.93
N LEU A 64 14.68 -23.45 9.89
CA LEU A 64 13.87 -22.55 9.07
C LEU A 64 13.97 -21.12 9.61
N ASN A 65 14.27 -20.18 8.72
CA ASN A 65 14.25 -18.77 9.04
C ASN A 65 12.84 -18.31 9.46
N PRO A 66 12.61 -17.94 10.73
CA PRO A 66 11.31 -17.45 11.17
C PRO A 66 10.98 -16.09 10.54
N TYR A 67 11.98 -15.37 10.04
CA TYR A 67 11.80 -14.07 9.37
C TYR A 67 11.37 -14.20 7.90
N SER A 68 11.19 -15.42 7.41
CA SER A 68 10.75 -15.69 6.05
C SER A 68 9.29 -15.24 5.83
N PRO A 69 8.97 -14.57 4.70
CA PRO A 69 7.61 -14.17 4.32
C PRO A 69 6.64 -15.31 4.07
N THR A 70 7.10 -16.55 4.01
CA THR A 70 6.26 -17.75 3.99
C THR A 70 7.01 -18.85 4.71
N LEU A 71 6.29 -19.82 5.25
CA LEU A 71 6.87 -21.02 5.84
C LEU A 71 6.16 -22.24 5.23
N PRO A 72 6.88 -23.33 4.95
CA PRO A 72 6.24 -24.60 4.61
C PRO A 72 5.34 -25.08 5.77
N PRO A 73 4.25 -25.82 5.50
CA PRO A 73 3.25 -26.21 6.49
C PRO A 73 3.89 -27.10 7.57
N ALA A 74 3.64 -26.81 8.85
CA ALA A 74 4.31 -27.48 9.97
C ALA A 74 4.08 -29.00 10.05
N THR A 75 2.97 -29.50 9.49
CA THR A 75 2.59 -30.92 9.53
C THR A 75 2.07 -31.40 8.18
N GLY A 76 1.86 -32.71 8.04
CA GLY A 76 1.34 -33.32 6.81
C GLY A 76 2.38 -33.48 5.69
N GLN A 77 1.88 -33.75 4.49
CA GLN A 77 2.69 -33.90 3.27
C GLN A 77 3.12 -32.52 2.75
N VAL A 78 4.43 -32.34 2.56
CA VAL A 78 5.02 -31.11 2.01
C VAL A 78 5.17 -31.24 0.50
N LYS A 79 4.69 -30.23 -0.23
CA LYS A 79 4.80 -30.10 -1.69
C LYS A 79 5.78 -28.98 -2.05
N LEU A 80 6.24 -28.98 -3.28
CA LEU A 80 7.12 -27.94 -3.82
C LEU A 80 6.49 -26.53 -3.71
N SER A 81 5.18 -26.43 -3.96
CA SER A 81 4.40 -25.19 -3.87
C SER A 81 4.40 -24.56 -2.49
N ASP A 82 4.65 -25.36 -1.44
CA ASP A 82 4.60 -24.87 -0.06
C ASP A 82 5.81 -24.01 0.29
N TRP A 83 6.83 -23.98 -0.58
CA TRP A 83 8.05 -23.21 -0.41
C TRP A 83 8.06 -21.91 -1.21
N TYR A 84 7.00 -21.60 -1.95
CA TYR A 84 6.91 -20.32 -2.66
C TYR A 84 7.04 -19.15 -1.69
N GLY A 85 7.87 -18.17 -2.04
CA GLY A 85 8.15 -16.99 -1.21
C GLY A 85 9.05 -17.23 0.01
N TYR A 86 9.51 -18.47 0.26
CA TYR A 86 10.35 -18.72 1.43
C TYR A 86 11.73 -18.08 1.23
N CYS A 87 12.20 -17.37 2.23
CA CYS A 87 13.41 -16.56 2.21
C CYS A 87 14.26 -16.88 3.44
N HIS A 88 15.26 -17.73 3.26
CA HIS A 88 16.17 -18.18 4.31
C HIS A 88 17.06 -17.05 4.82
N THR A 89 17.38 -16.08 3.97
CA THR A 89 18.26 -14.95 4.33
C THR A 89 17.51 -13.68 4.72
N CYS A 90 16.17 -13.71 4.77
CA CYS A 90 15.41 -12.53 5.17
C CYS A 90 15.73 -12.17 6.62
N THR A 91 16.22 -10.95 6.84
CA THR A 91 16.66 -10.49 8.17
C THR A 91 15.67 -9.53 8.82
N THR A 92 14.66 -9.10 8.09
CA THR A 92 13.77 -8.03 8.53
C THR A 92 12.34 -8.43 8.24
N ILE A 93 11.59 -8.58 9.34
CA ILE A 93 10.14 -8.53 9.30
C ILE A 93 9.75 -7.10 9.64
N TYR A 94 8.84 -6.56 8.86
CA TYR A 94 8.21 -5.28 9.13
C TYR A 94 6.93 -5.50 9.90
N THR A 95 6.81 -4.78 11.01
CA THR A 95 5.60 -4.74 11.82
C THR A 95 4.63 -3.75 11.22
N HIS A 96 3.38 -4.15 11.09
CA HIS A 96 2.27 -3.33 10.61
C HIS A 96 1.14 -3.38 11.62
N THR A 97 0.43 -2.26 11.75
CA THR A 97 -0.86 -2.23 12.47
C THR A 97 -1.97 -2.26 11.44
N VAL A 98 -2.82 -3.28 11.51
CA VAL A 98 -4.06 -3.35 10.74
C VAL A 98 -5.24 -3.31 11.68
N TYR A 99 -6.40 -2.88 11.20
CA TYR A 99 -7.63 -2.87 11.96
C TYR A 99 -8.66 -3.72 11.24
N ILE A 100 -9.29 -4.58 12.01
CA ILE A 100 -10.39 -5.44 11.58
C ILE A 100 -11.70 -4.86 12.12
N ALA A 101 -12.80 -5.06 11.40
CA ALA A 101 -14.12 -4.72 11.93
C ALA A 101 -14.40 -5.59 13.16
N ASP A 102 -15.05 -5.01 14.16
CA ASP A 102 -15.35 -5.67 15.43
C ASP A 102 -16.04 -7.03 15.23
N TYR A 103 -15.63 -8.04 16.00
CA TYR A 103 -16.38 -9.29 16.15
C TYR A 103 -17.54 -9.06 17.13
N HIS A 104 -18.28 -7.96 16.96
CA HIS A 104 -19.54 -7.78 17.66
C HIS A 104 -20.53 -8.77 17.05
N VAL A 105 -20.97 -9.70 17.90
CA VAL A 105 -21.93 -10.78 17.67
C VAL A 105 -22.96 -10.39 16.60
N GLY A 106 -22.72 -10.79 15.35
CA GLY A 106 -23.77 -10.83 14.34
C GLY A 106 -23.56 -10.17 12.97
N ASN A 107 -22.46 -9.50 12.60
CA ASN A 107 -22.12 -9.36 11.15
C ASN A 107 -20.80 -8.65 10.78
N GLN A 108 -20.04 -9.39 9.97
CA GLN A 108 -19.25 -9.04 8.77
C GLN A 108 -18.11 -8.04 8.92
N GLY A 109 -16.93 -8.48 8.47
CA GLY A 109 -15.79 -7.64 8.17
C GLY A 109 -16.14 -6.42 7.31
N PHE A 110 -15.20 -5.48 7.14
CA PHE A 110 -15.45 -4.40 6.19
C PHE A 110 -15.74 -5.01 4.82
N VAL A 111 -16.99 -4.85 4.35
CA VAL A 111 -17.48 -5.49 3.11
C VAL A 111 -17.02 -4.76 1.85
N SER A 112 -16.36 -3.60 2.01
CA SER A 112 -15.81 -2.80 0.92
C SER A 112 -14.64 -1.95 1.42
N ALA A 113 -13.84 -1.46 0.47
CA ALA A 113 -12.80 -0.46 0.74
C ALA A 113 -13.37 0.77 1.46
N SER A 114 -14.51 1.29 1.00
CA SER A 114 -15.18 2.45 1.61
C SER A 114 -15.58 2.19 3.06
N ALA A 115 -16.11 0.99 3.36
CA ALA A 115 -16.47 0.63 4.73
C ALA A 115 -15.25 0.54 5.65
N ALA A 116 -14.12 0.03 5.15
CA ALA A 116 -12.86 0.01 5.90
C ALA A 116 -12.29 1.41 6.15
N CYS A 117 -12.55 2.36 5.24
CA CYS A 117 -12.09 3.74 5.36
C CYS A 117 -12.82 4.54 6.44
N THR A 118 -14.15 4.41 6.49
CA THR A 118 -15.01 5.14 7.43
C THR A 118 -15.30 4.35 8.70
N GLY A 119 -14.96 3.07 8.72
CA GLY A 119 -15.22 2.16 9.84
C GLY A 119 -14.41 2.53 11.08
N ASN A 120 -14.95 2.14 12.24
CA ASN A 120 -14.30 2.37 13.51
C ASN A 120 -13.02 1.51 13.66
N ARG A 121 -11.95 2.09 14.21
CA ARG A 121 -10.59 1.51 14.22
C ARG A 121 -10.19 1.07 15.63
N ASP A 122 -11.08 0.38 16.32
CA ASP A 122 -10.91 0.06 17.75
C ASP A 122 -10.15 -1.24 18.00
N TYR A 123 -9.92 -2.06 16.97
CA TYR A 123 -9.29 -3.38 17.10
C TYR A 123 -7.98 -3.46 16.31
N PRO A 124 -6.91 -2.84 16.82
CA PRO A 124 -5.60 -2.96 16.21
C PRO A 124 -5.09 -4.39 16.35
N GLN A 125 -4.73 -5.00 15.23
CA GLN A 125 -3.98 -6.24 15.14
C GLN A 125 -2.56 -5.91 14.69
N THR A 126 -1.59 -6.46 15.42
CA THR A 126 -0.20 -6.42 14.99
C THR A 126 0.03 -7.55 14.00
N VAL A 127 0.34 -7.20 12.77
CA VAL A 127 0.68 -8.15 11.72
C VAL A 127 2.09 -7.90 11.20
N TYR A 128 2.63 -8.89 10.54
CA TYR A 128 4.01 -8.93 10.11
C TYR A 128 4.07 -9.25 8.62
N SER A 129 4.99 -8.61 7.90
CA SER A 129 5.23 -8.88 6.48
C SER A 129 6.72 -8.73 6.16
N SER A 130 7.17 -9.32 5.05
CA SER A 130 8.54 -9.12 4.55
C SER A 130 8.76 -7.78 3.86
N SER A 131 7.68 -7.03 3.62
CA SER A 131 7.73 -5.73 2.96
C SER A 131 7.42 -4.61 3.95
N SER A 132 8.15 -3.50 3.83
CA SER A 132 7.89 -2.26 4.57
C SER A 132 6.59 -1.59 4.16
N THR A 133 6.02 -1.99 3.02
CA THR A 133 4.74 -1.50 2.52
C THR A 133 3.80 -2.66 2.20
N LEU A 134 2.54 -2.53 2.56
CA LEU A 134 1.51 -3.50 2.17
C LEU A 134 1.03 -3.23 0.74
N SER A 135 1.25 -4.19 -0.15
CA SER A 135 0.86 -4.19 -1.57
C SER A 135 0.09 -5.46 -1.92
N ALA A 136 -0.58 -5.49 -3.07
CA ALA A 136 -1.18 -6.72 -3.58
C ALA A 136 -0.10 -7.82 -3.71
N GLY A 137 -0.46 -9.05 -3.34
CA GLY A 137 0.42 -10.21 -3.26
C GLY A 137 1.26 -10.31 -1.99
N ALA A 138 1.27 -9.30 -1.11
CA ALA A 138 1.99 -9.40 0.15
C ALA A 138 1.31 -10.38 1.10
N THR A 139 2.11 -11.15 1.81
CA THR A 139 1.65 -12.11 2.81
C THR A 139 1.73 -11.51 4.21
N LEU A 140 0.71 -11.75 5.03
CA LEU A 140 0.61 -11.28 6.40
C LEU A 140 0.71 -12.44 7.41
N PHE A 141 1.36 -12.15 8.54
CA PHE A 141 1.54 -13.09 9.64
C PHE A 141 1.15 -12.48 10.97
N THR A 142 0.81 -13.32 11.94
CA THR A 142 0.77 -13.00 13.36
C THR A 142 1.90 -13.71 14.07
N LEU A 143 2.33 -13.19 15.22
CA LEU A 143 3.35 -13.80 16.06
C LEU A 143 2.69 -14.34 17.32
N SER A 144 2.83 -15.65 17.57
CA SER A 144 2.36 -16.28 18.80
C SER A 144 3.44 -17.21 19.34
N SER A 145 3.82 -17.03 20.60
CA SER A 145 4.87 -17.83 21.27
C SER A 145 6.19 -17.90 20.48
N GLY A 146 6.58 -16.79 19.82
CA GLY A 146 7.81 -16.71 19.02
C GLY A 146 7.74 -17.38 17.64
N VAL A 147 6.57 -17.90 17.25
CA VAL A 147 6.34 -18.55 15.95
C VAL A 147 5.38 -17.69 15.12
N TYR A 148 5.70 -17.52 13.84
CA TYR A 148 4.84 -16.80 12.89
C TYR A 148 3.78 -17.72 12.31
N TYR A 149 2.52 -17.29 12.35
CA TYR A 149 1.37 -17.98 11.80
C TYR A 149 0.75 -17.14 10.68
N PRO A 150 0.21 -17.76 9.62
CA PRO A 150 -0.59 -17.05 8.62
C PRO A 150 -1.68 -16.19 9.27
N PHE A 151 -1.73 -14.90 8.93
CA PHE A 151 -2.85 -14.06 9.35
C PHE A 151 -4.03 -14.32 8.42
N THR A 152 -5.07 -14.99 8.93
CA THR A 152 -6.28 -15.33 8.17
C THR A 152 -7.46 -14.52 8.66
N VAL A 153 -8.30 -14.10 7.72
CA VAL A 153 -9.63 -13.50 7.96
C VAL A 153 -10.70 -14.58 7.84
N SER A 154 -11.80 -14.46 8.59
CA SER A 154 -12.81 -15.54 8.74
C SER A 154 -13.58 -15.84 7.47
N ASP A 155 -13.65 -14.90 6.54
CA ASP A 155 -14.48 -14.96 5.35
C ASP A 155 -13.66 -14.68 4.07
N THR A 156 -14.09 -15.28 2.97
CA THR A 156 -13.60 -14.95 1.64
C THR A 156 -13.91 -13.48 1.34
N ASP A 157 -12.87 -12.69 1.07
CA ASP A 157 -12.92 -11.28 0.65
C ASP A 157 -13.25 -10.22 1.72
N GLN A 158 -12.65 -10.34 2.92
CA GLN A 158 -12.73 -9.28 3.94
C GLN A 158 -11.76 -8.11 3.65
N TRP A 159 -12.26 -6.88 3.74
CA TRP A 159 -11.42 -5.69 3.81
C TRP A 159 -10.96 -5.42 5.25
N ILE A 160 -9.74 -4.94 5.40
CA ILE A 160 -9.12 -4.48 6.65
C ILE A 160 -8.48 -3.11 6.42
N TRP A 161 -8.35 -2.30 7.47
CA TRP A 161 -7.68 -1.00 7.38
C TRP A 161 -6.20 -1.15 7.72
N SER A 162 -5.29 -0.69 6.86
CA SER A 162 -3.88 -0.61 7.22
C SER A 162 -3.53 0.79 7.72
N ASN A 163 -2.97 0.88 8.92
CA ASN A 163 -2.38 2.14 9.39
C ASN A 163 -1.12 2.47 8.56
N THR A 164 -0.35 1.45 8.20
CA THR A 164 0.84 1.58 7.37
C THR A 164 0.44 1.89 5.92
N GLY A 165 0.51 3.17 5.56
CA GLY A 165 0.08 3.66 4.26
C GLY A 165 -1.40 4.02 4.17
N THR A 166 -2.11 4.08 5.30
CA THR A 166 -3.45 4.71 5.44
C THR A 166 -4.42 4.32 4.34
N LYS A 167 -4.63 3.02 4.15
CA LYS A 167 -5.42 2.49 3.04
C LYS A 167 -6.15 1.20 3.42
N PRO A 168 -7.31 0.95 2.80
CA PRO A 168 -7.99 -0.32 2.97
C PRO A 168 -7.29 -1.39 2.12
N ILE A 169 -7.13 -2.59 2.67
CA ILE A 169 -6.56 -3.74 1.96
C ILE A 169 -7.55 -4.90 2.02
N GLN A 170 -7.69 -5.63 0.92
CA GLN A 170 -8.57 -6.78 0.80
C GLN A 170 -7.75 -8.06 0.94
N MET A 171 -8.26 -9.00 1.73
CA MET A 171 -7.67 -10.32 1.93
C MET A 171 -8.59 -11.38 1.29
N ASN A 172 -8.06 -12.27 0.45
CA ASN A 172 -8.83 -13.27 -0.31
C ASN A 172 -9.19 -14.54 0.50
N GLY A 173 -9.40 -14.44 1.81
CA GLY A 173 -9.57 -15.60 2.70
C GLY A 173 -8.30 -16.43 2.93
N SER A 174 -7.21 -16.18 2.19
CA SER A 174 -5.86 -16.63 2.55
C SER A 174 -5.12 -15.52 3.31
N ASN A 175 -3.86 -15.76 3.66
CA ASN A 175 -3.00 -14.76 4.28
C ASN A 175 -2.35 -13.79 3.29
N THR A 176 -2.85 -13.69 2.06
CA THR A 176 -2.35 -12.77 1.03
C THR A 176 -3.31 -11.62 0.75
N ILE A 177 -2.74 -10.44 0.55
CA ILE A 177 -3.47 -9.24 0.12
C ILE A 177 -3.83 -9.42 -1.35
N SER A 178 -5.13 -9.47 -1.69
CA SER A 178 -5.59 -9.52 -3.08
C SER A 178 -5.57 -8.14 -3.72
N THR A 179 -6.08 -7.15 -3.00
CA THR A 179 -6.26 -5.78 -3.50
C THR A 179 -5.83 -4.79 -2.44
N VAL A 180 -5.18 -3.71 -2.86
CA VAL A 180 -5.02 -2.52 -2.03
C VAL A 180 -5.98 -1.48 -2.58
N GLY A 181 -7.02 -1.17 -1.82
CA GLY A 181 -7.99 -0.16 -2.18
C GLY A 181 -7.47 1.22 -1.83
N ALA A 182 -8.29 2.20 -2.19
CA ALA A 182 -8.12 3.59 -1.78
C ALA A 182 -9.38 4.03 -1.03
N CYS A 183 -9.24 4.96 -0.10
CA CYS A 183 -10.43 5.66 0.39
C CYS A 183 -10.81 6.69 -0.64
N GLY A 184 -11.55 6.26 -1.65
CA GLY A 184 -12.17 7.19 -2.58
C GLY A 184 -13.16 8.05 -1.83
N TYR A 185 -12.74 9.24 -1.43
CA TYR A 185 -13.65 10.32 -1.11
C TYR A 185 -14.16 10.90 -2.41
N THR A 186 -15.39 11.39 -2.39
CA THR A 186 -15.95 12.17 -3.49
C THR A 186 -16.09 13.59 -3.01
N VAL A 187 -15.42 14.51 -3.69
CA VAL A 187 -15.64 15.94 -3.54
C VAL A 187 -16.73 16.32 -4.52
N ASN A 188 -17.88 16.74 -4.00
CA ASN A 188 -18.90 17.39 -4.79
C ASN A 188 -18.65 18.90 -4.75
N TRP A 189 -18.82 19.56 -5.89
CA TRP A 189 -18.67 20.99 -6.00
C TRP A 189 -19.86 21.58 -6.74
N SER A 190 -20.23 22.80 -6.37
CA SER A 190 -21.19 23.61 -7.08
C SER A 190 -20.73 25.06 -7.07
N PHE A 191 -20.76 25.67 -8.25
CA PHE A 191 -20.52 27.08 -8.47
C PHE A 191 -21.84 27.73 -8.84
N GLU A 192 -22.23 28.77 -8.13
CA GLU A 192 -23.39 29.60 -8.47
C GLU A 192 -22.94 31.05 -8.64
N ASP A 193 -23.05 31.56 -9.87
CA ASP A 193 -22.77 32.95 -10.20
C ASP A 193 -24.09 33.70 -10.39
N ASN A 194 -24.45 34.53 -9.40
CA ASN A 194 -25.74 35.22 -9.40
C ASN A 194 -25.62 36.72 -9.06
N PRO A 195 -25.93 37.64 -10.00
CA PRO A 195 -26.27 37.38 -11.40
C PRO A 195 -25.06 36.87 -12.20
N PRO A 196 -25.26 36.09 -13.29
CA PRO A 196 -24.17 35.61 -14.12
C PRO A 196 -23.36 36.77 -14.69
N SER A 197 -22.05 36.71 -14.55
CA SER A 197 -21.14 37.75 -15.02
C SER A 197 -20.03 37.15 -15.86
N SER A 198 -19.73 37.80 -16.99
CA SER A 198 -18.58 37.41 -17.80
C SER A 198 -17.30 37.69 -17.01
N GLY A 199 -16.46 36.67 -16.86
CA GLY A 199 -15.10 36.85 -16.34
C GLY A 199 -14.82 36.29 -14.95
N ARG A 200 -15.77 35.56 -14.34
CA ARG A 200 -15.54 34.77 -13.12
C ARG A 200 -15.24 33.32 -13.50
N THR A 201 -14.29 32.69 -12.84
CA THR A 201 -13.91 31.29 -13.09
C THR A 201 -13.56 30.58 -11.80
N LEU A 202 -14.25 29.47 -11.53
CA LEU A 202 -13.90 28.54 -10.47
C LEU A 202 -12.82 27.59 -10.96
N LEU A 203 -11.71 27.56 -10.23
CA LEU A 203 -10.61 26.63 -10.42
C LEU A 203 -10.49 25.76 -9.17
N ILE A 204 -10.49 24.44 -9.31
CA ILE A 204 -10.20 23.52 -8.20
C ILE A 204 -8.95 22.73 -8.54
N TYR A 205 -7.98 22.74 -7.64
CA TYR A 205 -6.75 21.98 -7.73
C TYR A 205 -6.74 20.85 -6.70
N LYS A 206 -6.29 19.67 -7.11
CA LYS A 206 -6.02 18.50 -6.27
C LYS A 206 -4.52 18.21 -6.33
N ASN A 207 -3.82 18.28 -5.19
CA ASN A 207 -2.37 18.10 -5.11
C ASN A 207 -1.61 18.96 -6.15
N GLY A 208 -2.04 20.21 -6.33
CA GLY A 208 -1.48 21.16 -7.29
C GLY A 208 -1.90 20.94 -8.75
N SER A 209 -2.66 19.89 -9.08
CA SER A 209 -3.16 19.63 -10.44
C SER A 209 -4.59 20.16 -10.61
N LEU A 210 -4.88 20.90 -11.68
CA LEU A 210 -6.21 21.43 -11.97
C LEU A 210 -7.19 20.29 -12.30
N VAL A 211 -8.27 20.18 -11.53
CA VAL A 211 -9.32 19.16 -11.68
C VAL A 211 -10.69 19.74 -12.06
N VAL A 212 -10.93 21.03 -11.80
CA VAL A 212 -12.15 21.74 -12.22
C VAL A 212 -11.76 23.10 -12.76
N ASN A 213 -12.35 23.48 -13.90
CA ASN A 213 -12.25 24.80 -14.50
C ASN A 213 -13.59 25.14 -15.15
N THR A 214 -14.38 26.01 -14.52
CA THR A 214 -15.71 26.39 -15.02
C THR A 214 -15.96 27.88 -14.79
N SER A 215 -16.68 28.51 -15.71
CA SER A 215 -16.94 29.96 -15.73
C SER A 215 -18.43 30.31 -15.61
N ASN A 216 -19.29 29.31 -15.42
CA ASN A 216 -20.74 29.48 -15.30
C ASN A 216 -21.27 28.70 -14.10
N THR A 217 -22.52 28.96 -13.71
CA THR A 217 -23.23 28.12 -12.75
C THR A 217 -23.17 26.66 -13.19
N ASP A 218 -22.49 25.84 -12.40
CA ASP A 218 -22.14 24.48 -12.76
C ASP A 218 -21.89 23.64 -11.51
N SER A 219 -21.93 22.33 -11.64
CA SER A 219 -21.68 21.41 -10.54
C SER A 219 -21.09 20.10 -11.03
N GLY A 220 -20.37 19.42 -10.16
CA GLY A 220 -19.79 18.13 -10.50
C GLY A 220 -19.17 17.45 -9.30
N SER A 221 -18.41 16.39 -9.58
CA SER A 221 -17.68 15.68 -8.55
C SER A 221 -16.35 15.12 -9.06
N PHE A 222 -15.41 14.90 -8.15
CA PHE A 222 -14.16 14.20 -8.43
C PHE A 222 -13.72 13.38 -7.22
N SER A 223 -12.89 12.36 -7.45
CA SER A 223 -12.38 11.51 -6.37
C SER A 223 -11.11 12.07 -5.73
N CYS A 224 -10.98 11.91 -4.41
CA CYS A 224 -9.74 12.17 -3.67
C CYS A 224 -9.47 11.10 -2.62
N ASP A 225 -8.23 11.03 -2.17
CA ASP A 225 -7.72 10.11 -1.17
C ASP A 225 -7.40 10.86 0.15
N PRO A 226 -7.26 10.15 1.28
CA PRO A 226 -6.91 10.77 2.56
C PRO A 226 -5.53 11.40 2.48
N GLY A 227 -5.43 12.66 2.88
CA GLY A 227 -4.20 13.44 2.78
C GLY A 227 -4.04 14.22 1.48
N ASP A 228 -4.91 14.03 0.49
CA ASP A 228 -4.94 14.90 -0.68
C ASP A 228 -5.25 16.34 -0.26
N THR A 229 -4.57 17.28 -0.88
CA THR A 229 -4.77 18.72 -0.69
C THR A 229 -5.69 19.26 -1.78
N ILE A 230 -6.82 19.83 -1.38
CA ILE A 230 -7.74 20.52 -2.29
C ILE A 230 -7.59 22.02 -2.09
N ARG A 231 -7.29 22.74 -3.18
CA ARG A 231 -7.23 24.20 -3.22
C ARG A 231 -8.28 24.72 -4.19
N VAL A 232 -9.09 25.66 -3.74
CA VAL A 232 -10.12 26.30 -4.57
C VAL A 232 -9.72 27.75 -4.81
N LEU A 233 -9.65 28.12 -6.08
CA LEU A 233 -9.32 29.47 -6.53
C LEU A 233 -10.52 30.02 -7.29
N LEU A 234 -10.92 31.24 -6.94
CA LEU A 234 -11.86 32.01 -7.74
C LEU A 234 -11.05 33.05 -8.50
N SER A 235 -10.94 32.89 -9.81
CA SER A 235 -10.30 33.87 -10.68
C SER A 235 -11.34 34.85 -11.19
N VAL A 236 -11.06 36.15 -11.04
CA VAL A 236 -11.92 37.24 -11.50
C VAL A 236 -11.14 38.12 -12.45
N SER A 237 -11.57 38.19 -13.71
CA SER A 237 -11.05 39.15 -14.68
C SER A 237 -11.75 40.50 -14.49
N LEU A 238 -11.06 41.41 -13.79
CA LEU A 238 -11.30 42.86 -13.72
C LEU A 238 -12.40 43.38 -12.74
N PHE A 239 -11.92 44.23 -11.81
CA PHE A 239 -12.54 45.34 -11.06
C PHE A 239 -13.39 45.12 -9.78
N GLU A 240 -12.80 45.66 -8.70
CA GLU A 240 -13.28 46.41 -7.51
C GLU A 240 -14.71 46.18 -6.95
N GLY A 241 -14.78 45.71 -5.70
CA GLY A 241 -15.85 46.10 -4.77
C GLY A 241 -16.80 45.01 -4.27
N TYR A 242 -16.62 43.74 -4.64
CA TYR A 242 -17.58 42.67 -4.30
C TYR A 242 -17.23 41.91 -3.02
N ALA A 243 -18.25 41.69 -2.17
CA ALA A 243 -18.16 40.80 -1.01
C ALA A 243 -18.43 39.36 -1.46
N ASN A 244 -17.38 38.63 -1.82
CA ASN A 244 -17.49 37.22 -2.18
C ASN A 244 -17.61 36.36 -0.92
N ALA A 245 -18.68 35.54 -0.82
CA ALA A 245 -18.89 34.63 0.29
C ALA A 245 -18.66 33.18 -0.17
N VAL A 246 -17.44 32.68 -0.03
CA VAL A 246 -17.18 31.24 -0.20
C VAL A 246 -17.66 30.50 1.04
N THR A 247 -18.68 29.64 0.88
CA THR A 247 -19.29 28.89 1.98
C THR A 247 -19.01 27.40 1.80
N ILE A 248 -17.96 26.89 2.45
CA ILE A 248 -17.62 25.47 2.36
C ILE A 248 -18.31 24.72 3.49
N THR A 249 -19.17 23.75 3.14
CA THR A 249 -20.01 23.04 4.10
C THR A 249 -19.53 21.60 4.25
N GLY A 250 -18.94 21.29 5.40
CA GLY A 250 -18.39 19.98 5.75
C GLY A 250 -17.26 20.19 6.76
N GLY A 251 -17.25 19.44 7.88
CA GLY A 251 -16.50 19.75 9.12
C GLY A 251 -14.97 19.84 9.02
N TYR A 252 -14.44 20.79 8.25
CA TYR A 252 -13.01 20.99 7.98
C TYR A 252 -12.56 22.38 8.45
N THR A 253 -11.32 22.47 8.92
CA THR A 253 -10.72 23.69 9.47
C THR A 253 -10.06 24.51 8.36
N PHE A 254 -10.37 25.80 8.29
CA PHE A 254 -9.78 26.72 7.32
C PHE A 254 -8.60 27.52 7.89
N SER A 255 -7.60 27.75 7.04
CA SER A 255 -6.71 28.90 7.14
C SER A 255 -6.82 29.67 5.83
N SER A 256 -7.45 30.84 5.86
CA SER A 256 -7.41 31.78 4.75
C SER A 256 -6.29 32.79 5.02
N SER A 257 -5.51 33.12 4.00
CA SER A 257 -4.50 34.16 4.08
C SER A 257 -4.68 35.14 2.93
N ASN A 258 -4.95 36.40 3.31
CA ASN A 258 -4.96 37.63 2.52
C ASN A 258 -6.23 38.03 1.76
N SER A 259 -6.57 39.30 1.98
CA SER A 259 -7.72 40.06 1.46
C SER A 259 -7.29 41.12 0.44
N SER A 260 -6.19 40.92 -0.29
CA SER A 260 -5.64 41.94 -1.22
C SER A 260 -5.16 41.40 -2.56
N ASP A 261 -5.37 40.11 -2.84
CA ASP A 261 -4.97 39.50 -4.11
C ASP A 261 -6.19 39.29 -5.02
N THR A 262 -5.98 39.31 -6.34
CA THR A 262 -7.03 39.00 -7.32
C THR A 262 -7.51 37.55 -7.25
N ASP A 263 -6.81 36.73 -6.46
CA ASP A 263 -7.13 35.36 -6.12
C ASP A 263 -7.55 35.29 -4.65
N ILE A 264 -8.81 34.92 -4.40
CA ILE A 264 -9.22 34.54 -3.05
C ILE A 264 -8.70 33.11 -2.84
N ASP A 265 -7.58 32.97 -2.13
CA ASP A 265 -7.10 31.66 -1.70
C ASP A 265 -8.00 31.17 -0.57
N THR A 266 -8.97 30.34 -0.94
CA THR A 266 -10.02 29.96 0.00
C THR A 266 -9.50 28.99 1.06
N GLY A 267 -8.33 28.35 0.87
CA GLY A 267 -7.62 27.51 1.84
C GLY A 267 -7.41 26.08 1.37
N THR A 268 -6.72 25.28 2.18
CA THR A 268 -6.46 23.85 1.92
C THR A 268 -7.42 22.98 2.70
N ILE A 269 -8.15 22.09 2.00
CA ILE A 269 -8.96 21.06 2.64
C ILE A 269 -8.18 19.74 2.61
N THR A 270 -8.05 19.11 3.77
CA THR A 270 -7.58 17.73 3.90
C THR A 270 -8.77 16.85 4.33
N PRO A 271 -9.34 16.05 3.41
CA PRO A 271 -10.44 15.16 3.74
C PRO A 271 -10.04 14.16 4.83
N SER A 272 -10.90 13.99 5.83
CA SER A 272 -10.70 13.05 6.95
C SER A 272 -11.81 12.01 7.06
N GLY A 273 -12.88 12.13 6.26
CA GLY A 273 -13.99 11.20 6.20
C GLY A 273 -15.19 11.73 5.41
N GLY A 274 -15.84 10.87 4.63
CA GLY A 274 -17.14 11.14 4.01
C GLY A 274 -17.13 12.01 2.75
N THR A 275 -18.25 12.68 2.49
CA THR A 275 -18.44 13.57 1.34
C THR A 275 -18.02 14.99 1.69
N VAL A 276 -17.21 15.62 0.85
CA VAL A 276 -16.88 17.04 0.96
C VAL A 276 -17.75 17.80 -0.03
N ASN A 277 -18.53 18.77 0.45
CA ASN A 277 -19.31 19.65 -0.42
C ASN A 277 -18.68 21.05 -0.43
N ILE A 278 -18.27 21.49 -1.61
CA ILE A 278 -17.74 22.83 -1.85
C ILE A 278 -18.85 23.64 -2.52
N LEU A 279 -19.41 24.60 -1.77
CA LEU A 279 -20.36 25.56 -2.32
C LEU A 279 -19.68 26.93 -2.43
N VAL A 280 -19.59 27.41 -3.66
CA VAL A 280 -19.12 28.78 -3.94
C VAL A 280 -20.31 29.57 -4.46
N THR A 281 -20.82 30.47 -3.62
CA THR A 281 -21.90 31.39 -3.98
C THR A 281 -21.33 32.79 -4.07
N ILE A 282 -21.51 33.43 -5.22
CA ILE A 282 -21.17 34.84 -5.38
C ILE A 282 -22.47 35.62 -5.46
N ASN A 283 -22.71 36.46 -4.47
CA ASN A 283 -23.82 37.39 -4.44
C ASN A 283 -23.27 38.80 -4.67
N ASN A 284 -23.92 39.57 -5.53
CA ASN A 284 -23.64 41.00 -5.68
C ASN A 284 -24.30 41.81 -4.56
#